data_AF-A0A9Q3W7T8-F1
#
_entry.id   AF-A0A9Q3W7T8-F1
#
_cell.length_a   1.000
_cell.length_b   1.000
_cell.length_c   1.000
_cell.angle_alpha   90.00
_cell.angle_beta   90.00
_cell.angle_gamma   90.00
#
_symmetry.space_group_name_H-M   'P 1'
#
loop_
_entity.id
_entity.type
_entity.pdbx_description
1 polymer ?
#
loop_
_entity_poly.entity_id
_entity_poly.type
_entity_poly.pdbx_seq_one_letter_code
_entity_poly.pdbx_strand_id
1 'polypeptide(L)' 'MFSGISIWQLLIVLAIVVLLFGTKKLRNIGNDLGGAVKGFKDSMRDGENEQDQQRLADDQRETTQEQKEKDKDQV' A
#
# COMPACT_ATOMS: atom_id res chain seq x y z
N MET A 1 -17.11 -10.82 -23.48
CA MET A 1 -18.35 -11.35 -22.88
C MET A 1 -18.40 -11.26 -21.34
N PHE A 2 -17.43 -10.62 -20.66
CA PHE A 2 -17.43 -10.50 -19.19
C PHE A 2 -17.43 -9.05 -18.65
N SER A 3 -17.65 -8.06 -19.51
CA SER A 3 -17.67 -6.64 -19.10
C SER A 3 -18.96 -6.22 -18.36
N GLY A 4 -19.76 -7.17 -17.89
CA GLY A 4 -21.07 -6.95 -17.28
C GLY A 4 -21.23 -7.54 -15.88
N ILE A 5 -20.15 -7.97 -15.23
CA ILE A 5 -20.19 -8.29 -13.80
C ILE A 5 -20.31 -6.96 -13.06
N SER A 6 -21.54 -6.49 -12.91
CA SER A 6 -21.84 -5.30 -12.13
C SER A 6 -21.72 -5.65 -10.64
N ILE A 7 -21.34 -4.63 -9.88
CA ILE A 7 -21.15 -4.71 -8.42
C ILE A 7 -22.39 -5.29 -7.74
N TRP A 8 -23.58 -5.06 -8.31
CA TRP A 8 -24.83 -5.60 -7.81
C TRP A 8 -24.93 -7.13 -7.90
N GLN A 9 -24.44 -7.76 -8.97
CA GLN A 9 -24.42 -9.23 -9.04
C GLN A 9 -23.43 -9.82 -8.03
N LEU A 10 -22.27 -9.17 -7.82
CA LEU A 10 -21.29 -9.63 -6.82
C LEU A 10 -21.85 -9.60 -5.40
N LEU A 11 -22.62 -8.58 -5.04
CA LEU A 11 -23.28 -8.51 -3.72
C LEU A 11 -24.31 -9.64 -3.52
N ILE A 12 -25.09 -9.97 -4.56
CA ILE A 12 -26.07 -11.07 -4.51
C ILE A 12 -25.36 -12.41 -4.34
N VAL A 13 -24.30 -12.65 -5.10
CA VAL A 13 -23.49 -13.88 -4.98
C VAL A 13 -22.84 -13.97 -3.61
N LEU A 14 -22.27 -12.86 -3.11
CA LEU A 14 -21.68 -12.79 -1.78
C LEU A 14 -22.70 -13.13 -0.69
N ALA A 15 -23.92 -12.59 -0.78
CA ALA A 15 -24.98 -12.88 0.18
C ALA A 15 -25.31 -14.38 0.23
N ILE A 16 -25.39 -15.05 -0.93
CA ILE A 16 -25.64 -16.50 -1.01
C ILE A 16 -24.47 -17.27 -0.38
N VAL A 17 -23.22 -16.92 -0.69
CA VAL A 17 -22.03 -17.56 -0.09
C VAL A 17 -22.04 -17.40 1.44
N VAL A 18 -22.36 -16.21 1.95
CA VAL A 18 -22.46 -15.95 3.39
C VAL A 18 -23.57 -16.78 4.03
N LEU A 19 -24.71 -16.97 3.37
CA LEU A 19 -25.80 -17.81 3.85
C LEU A 19 -25.43 -19.31 3.87
N LEU A 20 -24.71 -19.79 2.86
CA LEU A 20 -24.29 -21.20 2.77
C LEU A 20 -23.20 -21.56 3.80
N PHE A 21 -22.17 -20.72 3.91
CA PHE A 21 -21.06 -20.96 4.82
C PHE A 21 -21.36 -20.49 6.25
N GLY A 22 -22.34 -19.60 6.41
CA GLY A 22 -22.64 -18.92 7.66
C GLY A 22 -21.61 -17.83 8.01
N THR A 23 -22.07 -16.75 8.65
CA THR A 23 -21.22 -15.62 9.06
C THR A 23 -20.12 -16.02 10.06
N LYS A 24 -20.32 -17.10 10.83
CA LYS A 24 -19.37 -17.56 11.86
C LYS A 24 -18.08 -18.15 11.26
N LYS A 25 -18.19 -18.99 10.21
CA LYS A 25 -17.01 -19.52 9.49
C LYS A 25 -16.32 -18.43 8.69
N LEU A 26 -17.09 -17.58 8.01
CA LEU A 26 -16.54 -16.46 7.24
C LEU A 26 -15.80 -15.46 8.12
N ARG A 27 -16.28 -15.19 9.34
CA ARG A 27 -15.59 -14.30 10.29
C ARG A 27 -14.29 -14.89 10.80
N ASN A 28 -14.25 -16.18 11.11
CA ASN A 28 -13.02 -16.83 11.59
C ASN A 28 -11.93 -16.79 10.51
N ILE A 29 -12.26 -17.24 9.30
CA ILE A 29 -11.34 -17.25 8.15
C ILE A 29 -11.00 -15.82 7.70
N GLY A 30 -11.98 -14.91 7.71
CA GLY A 30 -11.79 -13.51 7.34
C GLY A 30 -10.95 -12.72 8.34
N ASN A 31 -10.95 -13.08 9.62
CA ASN A 31 -10.05 -12.46 10.61
C ASN A 31 -8.60 -12.88 10.37
N ASP A 32 -8.36 -14.17 10.09
CA ASP A 32 -7.03 -14.70 9.84
C ASP A 32 -6.43 -14.15 8.54
N LEU A 33 -7.20 -14.18 7.45
CA LEU A 33 -6.80 -13.62 6.15
C LEU A 33 -6.74 -12.09 6.19
N GLY A 34 -7.70 -11.44 6.84
CA GLY A 34 -7.78 -9.99 6.95
C GLY A 34 -6.62 -9.40 7.76
N GLY A 35 -6.19 -10.09 8.82
CA GLY A 35 -5.00 -9.72 9.59
C GLY A 35 -3.72 -9.75 8.75
N ALA A 36 -3.52 -10.83 7.97
CA ALA A 36 -2.37 -10.97 7.09
C ALA A 36 -2.34 -9.88 5.99
N VAL A 37 -3.47 -9.62 5.35
CA VAL A 37 -3.59 -8.58 4.31
C VAL A 37 -3.43 -7.17 4.90
N LYS A 38 -3.92 -6.93 6.14
CA LYS A 38 -3.73 -5.65 6.82
C LYS A 38 -2.25 -5.38 7.10
N GLY A 39 -1.53 -6.36 7.65
CA GLY A 39 -0.08 -6.24 7.86
C GLY A 39 0.69 -5.99 6.57
N PHE A 40 0.34 -6.70 5.49
CA PHE A 40 0.94 -6.47 4.17
C PHE A 40 0.72 -5.04 3.65
N LYS A 41 -0.52 -4.53 3.72
CA LYS A 41 -0.85 -3.16 3.31
C LYS A 41 -0.12 -2.12 4.17
N ASP A 42 -0.07 -2.34 5.47
CA ASP A 42 0.58 -1.41 6.40
C ASP A 42 2.10 -1.37 6.14
N SER A 43 2.76 -2.52 5.94
CA SER A 43 4.19 -2.58 5.55
C SER A 43 4.47 -1.98 4.17
N MET A 44 3.55 -2.14 3.21
CA MET A 44 3.71 -1.53 1.89
C MET A 44 3.62 -0.02 1.97
N ARG A 45 2.69 0.51 2.77
CA ARG A 45 2.56 1.96 3.00
C ARG A 45 3.74 2.54 3.76
N ASP A 46 4.26 1.83 4.76
CA ASP A 46 5.46 2.27 5.49
C ASP A 46 6.70 2.26 4.59
N GLY A 47 6.86 1.25 3.73
CA GLY A 47 7.93 1.22 2.74
C GLY A 47 7.84 2.31 1.66
N GLU A 48 6.62 2.74 1.30
CA GLU A 48 6.41 3.91 0.42
C GLU A 48 6.82 5.22 1.14
N ASN A 49 6.46 5.39 2.41
CA ASN A 49 6.85 6.55 3.21
C ASN A 49 8.36 6.61 3.47
N GLU A 50 9.02 5.47 3.68
CA GLU A 50 10.48 5.38 3.82
C GLU A 50 11.21 5.72 2.52
N GLN A 51 10.68 5.30 1.36
CA GLN A 51 11.22 5.69 0.05
C GLN A 51 11.07 7.20 -0.23
N ASP A 52 9.96 7.82 0.18
CA ASP A 52 9.79 9.26 0.05
C ASP A 52 10.75 10.03 0.97
N GLN A 53 10.95 9.61 2.23
CA GLN A 53 11.92 10.23 3.13
C GLN A 53 13.38 10.05 2.66
N GLN A 54 13.70 8.94 2.01
CA GLN A 54 15.04 8.71 1.46
C GLN A 54 15.30 9.56 0.20
N ARG A 55 14.28 9.83 -0.61
CA ARG A 55 14.35 10.78 -1.74
C ARG A 55 14.54 12.22 -1.29
N LEU A 56 13.85 12.64 -0.23
CA LEU A 56 14.01 13.97 0.38
C LEU A 56 15.42 14.18 0.99
N ALA A 57 16.08 13.10 1.43
CA ALA A 57 17.42 13.14 2.01
C ALA A 57 18.56 13.17 0.95
N ASP A 58 18.34 12.59 -0.23
CA ASP A 58 19.32 12.62 -1.34
C ASP A 58 19.32 13.99 -2.05
N ASP A 59 18.15 14.60 -2.23
CA ASP A 59 17.99 15.92 -2.87
C ASP A 59 18.67 17.06 -2.05
N GLN A 60 18.79 16.87 -0.73
CA GLN A 60 19.46 17.82 0.16
C GLN A 60 21.01 17.66 0.17
N ARG A 61 21.51 16.48 -0.26
CA ARG A 61 22.95 16.20 -0.35
C ARG A 61 23.56 16.74 -1.65
N GLU A 62 22.79 16.80 -2.73
CA GLU A 62 23.23 17.42 -3.99
C GLU A 62 23.34 18.95 -3.86
N THR A 63 22.38 19.62 -3.21
CA THR A 63 22.42 21.09 -3.00
C THR A 63 23.61 21.55 -2.13
N THR A 64 24.08 20.71 -1.19
CA THR A 64 25.19 21.07 -0.27
C THR A 64 26.57 20.87 -0.93
N GLN A 65 26.69 20.06 -1.99
CA GLN A 65 27.96 19.83 -2.67
C GLN A 65 28.27 20.87 -3.74
N GLU A 66 27.28 21.40 -4.47
CA GLU A 66 27.50 22.45 -5.49
C GLU A 66 27.96 23.80 -4.90
N GLN A 67 27.62 24.11 -3.64
CA GLN A 67 28.09 25.34 -2.99
C GLN A 67 29.54 25.27 -2.48
N LYS A 68 30.09 24.07 -2.28
CA LYS A 68 31.46 23.90 -1.75
C LYS A 68 32.52 23.81 -2.86
N GLU A 69 32.10 23.56 -4.09
CA GLU A 69 33.01 23.52 -5.26
C GLU A 69 33.28 24.91 -5.83
N LYS A 70 32.32 25.85 -5.74
CA LYS A 70 32.50 27.24 -6.21
C LYS A 70 33.35 28.17 -5.33
N ASP A 71 33.63 27.79 -4.08
CA ASP A 71 34.40 28.59 -3.12
C ASP A 71 35.91 28.28 -3.15
N LYS A 72 36.31 27.17 -3.79
CA LYS A 72 37.72 26.72 -3.82
C LYS A 72 38.51 27.13 -5.05
N ASP A 73 37.85 27.64 -6.09
CA ASP A 73 38.50 28.17 -7.31
C ASP A 73 38.77 29.68 -7.24
N GLN A 74 38.44 30.33 -6.12
CA GLN A 74 38.61 31.77 -5.91
C GLN A 74 39.49 32.10 -4.69
N VAL A 75 40.53 31.30 -4.44
CA VAL A 75 41.65 31.62 -3.51
C VAL A 75 43.00 31.22 -4.09
#